data_AF-Q22826-F1
#
_entry.id   AF-Q22826-F1
#
_cell.length_a   1.000
_cell.length_b   1.000
_cell.length_c   1.000
_cell.angle_alpha   90.00
_cell.angle_beta   90.00
_cell.angle_gamma   90.00
#
_symmetry.space_group_name_H-M   'P 1'
#
loop_
_entity.id
_entity.type
_entity.pdbx_description
1 polymer ?
#
loop_
_entity_poly.entity_id
_entity_poly.type
_entity_poly.pdbx_seq_one_letter_code
_entity_poly.pdbx_strand_id
1 'polypeptide(L)'
;MTYFTHEMNQIMGLHHPEMAMPKFKMVALVSAAMEEADDVFPEIEVVVKWITDLFPYYKVFHDMYKWEFVNHVAWVLDTELCFRRERDVRSGLWAYEDGNKDILDVEEEFRKDIDELKQYVEHQVEMTDLAGRMYSMSSTG
;
A
#
# COMPACT_ATOMS: atom_id res chain seq x y z
N MET A 1 11.63 -2.39 -17.97
CA MET A 1 10.67 -1.40 -17.45
C MET A 1 9.40 -1.56 -18.28
N THR A 2 8.43 -2.31 -17.76
CA THR A 2 7.23 -2.76 -18.47
C THR A 2 6.30 -1.57 -18.73
N TYR A 3 5.95 -1.35 -20.00
CA TYR A 3 5.11 -0.26 -20.53
C TYR A 3 3.64 -0.27 -20.05
N PHE A 4 3.31 -1.01 -18.98
CA PHE A 4 1.94 -1.34 -18.60
C PHE A 4 1.25 -0.32 -17.69
N THR A 5 1.95 0.68 -17.19
CA THR A 5 1.38 1.62 -16.21
C THR A 5 0.44 2.64 -16.84
N HIS A 6 0.70 3.13 -18.07
CA HIS A 6 -0.11 4.22 -18.61
C HIS A 6 -1.51 3.79 -19.08
N GLU A 7 -1.60 2.68 -19.82
CA GLU A 7 -2.88 2.20 -20.36
C GLU A 7 -3.78 1.58 -19.27
N MET A 8 -3.23 0.80 -18.34
CA MET A 8 -4.00 0.31 -17.18
C MET A 8 -4.50 1.48 -16.33
N ASN A 9 -3.70 2.52 -16.10
CA ASN A 9 -4.15 3.69 -15.33
C ASN A 9 -5.31 4.41 -16.00
N GLN A 10 -5.28 4.54 -17.34
CA GLN A 10 -6.37 5.15 -18.07
C GLN A 10 -7.63 4.29 -17.96
N ILE A 11 -7.54 2.99 -18.24
CA ILE A 11 -8.71 2.09 -18.25
C ILE A 11 -9.29 1.94 -16.83
N MET A 12 -8.44 1.67 -15.84
CA MET A 12 -8.85 1.51 -14.45
C MET A 12 -9.37 2.84 -13.91
N GLY A 13 -8.65 3.94 -14.09
CA GLY A 13 -9.07 5.26 -13.60
C GLY A 13 -10.33 5.83 -14.27
N LEU A 14 -10.65 5.42 -15.51
CA LEU A 14 -11.87 5.83 -16.20
C LEU A 14 -13.12 5.10 -15.70
N HIS A 15 -13.01 3.80 -15.41
CA HIS A 15 -14.16 2.96 -15.05
C HIS A 15 -14.30 2.71 -13.55
N HIS A 16 -13.20 2.79 -12.83
CA HIS A 16 -13.04 2.54 -11.41
C HIS A 16 -12.07 3.58 -10.84
N PRO A 17 -12.51 4.84 -10.65
CA PRO A 17 -11.65 5.90 -10.11
C PRO A 17 -10.97 5.51 -8.79
N GLU A 18 -11.60 4.63 -8.00
CA GLU A 18 -11.03 4.01 -6.79
C GLU A 18 -9.84 3.08 -7.05
N MET A 19 -9.67 2.62 -8.28
CA MET A 19 -8.54 1.81 -8.75
C MET A 19 -7.55 2.63 -9.61
N ALA A 20 -7.69 3.95 -9.65
CA ALA A 20 -6.71 4.81 -10.29
C ALA A 20 -5.35 4.69 -9.58
N MET A 21 -4.27 4.80 -10.35
CA MET A 21 -2.93 4.83 -9.77
C MET A 21 -2.82 6.04 -8.83
N PRO A 22 -2.33 5.84 -7.59
CA PRO A 22 -2.11 6.93 -6.67
C PRO A 22 -1.15 7.96 -7.26
N LYS A 23 -1.36 9.25 -6.96
CA LYS A 23 -0.47 10.34 -7.38
C LYS A 23 0.88 10.34 -6.64
N PHE A 24 1.09 9.33 -5.80
CA PHE A 24 2.18 9.25 -4.85
C PHE A 24 3.36 8.45 -5.39
N LYS A 25 4.56 8.89 -5.04
CA LYS A 25 5.78 8.12 -5.32
C LYS A 25 5.83 6.90 -4.40
N MET A 26 6.41 5.81 -4.89
CA MET A 26 6.56 4.57 -4.11
C MET A 26 7.27 4.80 -2.77
N VAL A 27 8.29 5.67 -2.70
CA VAL A 27 8.96 6.05 -1.44
C VAL A 27 8.01 6.62 -0.39
N ALA A 28 7.04 7.44 -0.79
CA ALA A 28 6.06 8.00 0.14
C ALA A 28 5.09 6.92 0.65
N LEU A 29 4.68 5.99 -0.22
CA LEU A 29 3.85 4.85 0.15
C LEU A 29 4.56 3.89 1.12
N VAL A 30 5.83 3.59 0.84
CA VAL A 30 6.68 2.76 1.70
C VAL A 30 6.87 3.45 3.05
N SER A 31 7.13 4.76 3.06
CA SER A 31 7.25 5.53 4.29
C SER A 31 5.97 5.44 5.12
N ALA A 32 4.81 5.75 4.53
CA ALA A 32 3.54 5.67 5.24
C ALA A 32 3.26 4.26 5.80
N ALA A 33 3.55 3.22 5.02
CA ALA A 33 3.43 1.84 5.46
C ALA A 33 4.34 1.51 6.66
N MET A 34 5.55 2.06 6.69
CA MET A 34 6.50 1.88 7.80
C MET A 34 6.09 2.67 9.04
N GLU A 35 5.46 3.84 8.90
CA GLU A 35 4.94 4.61 10.04
C GLU A 35 3.73 3.94 10.70
N GLU A 36 2.93 3.21 9.92
CA GLU A 36 1.71 2.53 10.35
C GLU A 36 1.96 1.10 10.86
N ALA A 37 3.16 0.56 10.66
CA ALA A 37 3.52 -0.74 11.20
C ALA A 37 3.62 -0.68 12.73
N ASP A 38 2.97 -1.62 13.42
CA ASP A 38 3.09 -1.76 14.88
C ASP A 38 4.53 -2.07 15.32
N ASP A 39 5.27 -2.76 14.44
CA ASP A 39 6.66 -3.11 14.65
C ASP A 39 7.59 -1.96 14.24
N VAL A 40 8.60 -1.67 15.06
CA VAL A 40 9.68 -0.72 14.73
C VAL A 40 10.47 -1.18 13.48
N PHE A 41 10.40 -2.47 13.17
CA PHE A 41 11.17 -3.12 12.13
C PHE A 41 10.28 -3.99 11.23
N PRO A 42 9.41 -3.43 10.36
CA PRO A 42 8.54 -4.22 9.51
C PRO A 42 9.32 -5.09 8.50
N GLU A 43 8.77 -6.27 8.22
CA GLU A 43 9.15 -7.09 7.06
C GLU A 43 8.63 -6.44 5.76
N ILE A 44 9.27 -6.73 4.62
CA ILE A 44 8.82 -6.25 3.30
C ILE A 44 7.37 -6.66 3.05
N GLU A 45 6.99 -7.85 3.50
CA GLU A 45 5.65 -8.41 3.40
C GLU A 45 4.61 -7.53 4.10
N VAL A 46 4.96 -6.92 5.24
CA VAL A 46 4.08 -6.00 5.98
C VAL A 46 3.87 -4.71 5.17
N VAL A 47 4.94 -4.15 4.62
CA VAL A 47 4.89 -2.95 3.76
C VAL A 47 4.06 -3.22 2.50
N VAL A 48 4.32 -4.33 1.82
CA VAL A 48 3.58 -4.75 0.61
C VAL A 48 2.10 -4.92 0.93
N LYS A 49 1.78 -5.62 2.03
CA LYS A 49 0.39 -5.85 2.46
C LYS A 49 -0.32 -4.53 2.71
N TRP A 50 0.28 -3.62 3.47
CA TRP A 50 -0.31 -2.30 3.77
C TRP A 50 -0.62 -1.53 2.48
N ILE A 51 0.32 -1.49 1.52
CA ILE A 51 0.11 -0.80 0.24
C ILE A 51 -1.03 -1.46 -0.57
N THR A 52 -1.08 -2.80 -0.63
CA THR A 52 -2.12 -3.50 -1.41
C THR A 52 -3.50 -3.47 -0.74
N ASP A 53 -3.55 -3.33 0.58
CA ASP A 53 -4.80 -3.21 1.32
C ASP A 53 -5.42 -1.81 1.12
N LEU A 54 -4.59 -0.76 1.05
CA LEU A 54 -5.07 0.61 0.90
C LEU A 54 -5.28 1.06 -0.56
N PHE A 55 -4.47 0.55 -1.49
CA PHE A 55 -4.48 1.01 -2.89
C PHE A 55 -4.84 -0.15 -3.84
N PRO A 56 -6.13 -0.27 -4.24
CA PRO A 56 -6.60 -1.33 -5.13
C PRO A 56 -5.80 -1.46 -6.43
N TYR A 57 -5.29 -0.34 -6.96
CA TYR A 57 -4.38 -0.33 -8.11
C TYR A 57 -3.19 -1.28 -7.92
N TYR A 58 -2.50 -1.17 -6.78
CA TYR A 58 -1.34 -2.00 -6.47
C TYR A 58 -1.73 -3.43 -6.10
N LYS A 59 -2.94 -3.67 -5.59
CA LYS A 59 -3.46 -5.02 -5.38
C LYS A 59 -3.56 -5.80 -6.69
N VAL A 60 -4.17 -5.20 -7.72
CA VAL A 60 -4.24 -5.83 -9.05
C VAL A 60 -2.85 -6.09 -9.62
N PHE A 61 -1.94 -5.11 -9.48
CA PHE A 61 -0.56 -5.26 -9.93
C PHE A 61 0.18 -6.37 -9.17
N HIS A 62 0.03 -6.45 -7.85
CA HIS A 62 0.62 -7.50 -7.01
C HIS A 62 0.05 -8.88 -7.34
N ASP A 63 -1.26 -9.00 -7.59
CA ASP A 63 -1.88 -10.29 -7.93
C ASP A 63 -1.42 -10.81 -9.30
N MET A 64 -1.15 -9.90 -10.25
CA MET A 64 -0.64 -10.24 -11.58
C MET A 64 0.88 -10.44 -11.63
N TYR A 65 1.64 -9.63 -10.87
CA TYR A 65 3.09 -9.47 -10.96
C TYR A 65 3.72 -9.44 -9.56
N LYS A 66 3.39 -10.44 -8.75
CA LYS A 66 3.75 -10.51 -7.33
C LYS A 66 5.22 -10.25 -7.08
N TRP A 67 6.09 -10.96 -7.80
CA TRP A 67 7.53 -10.86 -7.58
C TRP A 67 8.10 -9.52 -8.07
N GLU A 68 7.57 -8.95 -9.16
CA GLU A 68 7.99 -7.64 -9.65
C GLU A 68 7.60 -6.53 -8.67
N PHE A 69 6.40 -6.60 -8.08
CA PHE A 69 5.95 -5.60 -7.12
C PHE A 69 6.78 -5.65 -5.83
N VAL A 70 6.97 -6.85 -5.28
CA VAL A 70 7.82 -7.05 -4.08
C VAL A 70 9.24 -6.56 -4.34
N ASN A 71 9.82 -6.87 -5.52
CA ASN A 71 11.14 -6.37 -5.90
C ASN A 71 11.21 -4.85 -6.05
N HIS A 72 10.13 -4.21 -6.52
CA HIS A 72 10.08 -2.76 -6.62
C HIS A 72 10.06 -2.11 -5.23
N VAL A 73 9.26 -2.65 -4.30
CA VAL A 73 9.25 -2.20 -2.91
C VAL A 73 10.62 -2.42 -2.26
N ALA A 74 11.22 -3.60 -2.45
CA ALA A 74 12.56 -3.91 -1.95
C ALA A 74 13.62 -2.96 -2.52
N TRP A 75 13.54 -2.62 -3.82
CA TRP A 75 14.45 -1.68 -4.45
C TRP A 75 14.33 -0.27 -3.84
N VAL A 76 13.12 0.22 -3.56
CA VAL A 76 12.93 1.50 -2.87
C VAL A 76 13.56 1.46 -1.48
N LEU A 77 13.32 0.40 -0.72
CA LEU A 77 13.92 0.21 0.61
C LEU A 77 15.45 0.15 0.56
N ASP A 78 16.05 -0.50 -0.44
CA ASP A 78 17.51 -0.59 -0.61
C ASP A 78 18.15 0.71 -1.13
N THR A 79 17.42 1.55 -1.86
CA THR A 79 17.99 2.73 -2.57
C THR A 79 17.73 4.07 -1.91
N GLU A 80 16.63 4.22 -1.17
CA GLU A 80 16.30 5.47 -0.51
C GLU A 80 17.07 5.61 0.80
N LEU A 81 17.79 6.72 0.97
CA LEU A 81 18.69 6.96 2.12
C LEU A 81 17.98 7.06 3.47
N CYS A 82 16.66 7.17 3.46
CA CYS A 82 15.84 7.23 4.66
C CYS A 82 15.58 5.85 5.29
N PHE A 83 15.85 4.76 4.57
CA PHE A 83 15.63 3.40 5.05
C PHE A 83 16.95 2.66 5.27
N ARG A 84 16.97 1.79 6.28
CA ARG A 84 18.06 0.86 6.56
C ARG A 84 17.53 -0.52 6.84
N ARG A 85 18.30 -1.52 6.41
CA ARG A 85 18.06 -2.91 6.80
C ARG A 85 18.66 -3.17 8.18
N GLU A 86 17.85 -3.67 9.10
CA GLU A 86 18.32 -4.03 10.44
C GLU A 86 19.25 -5.24 10.35
N ARG A 87 20.43 -5.13 10.95
CA ARG A 87 21.51 -6.13 10.84
C ARG A 87 21.51 -7.12 11.99
N ASP A 88 20.94 -6.76 13.13
CA ASP A 88 21.01 -7.56 14.36
C ASP A 88 19.84 -8.53 14.58
N VAL A 89 18.77 -8.41 13.78
CA VAL A 89 17.62 -9.33 13.81
C VAL A 89 17.68 -10.26 12.59
N ARG A 90 17.09 -11.46 12.69
CA ARG A 90 16.98 -12.41 11.55
C ARG A 90 16.61 -11.63 10.28
N SER A 91 17.48 -11.77 9.28
CA SER A 91 17.55 -10.98 8.05
C SER A 91 16.19 -10.70 7.42
N GLY A 92 15.87 -9.42 7.19
CA GLY A 92 14.70 -9.01 6.39
C GLY A 92 13.93 -7.80 6.91
N LEU A 93 14.25 -7.31 8.12
CA LEU A 93 13.54 -6.20 8.72
C LEU A 93 14.12 -4.83 8.30
N TRP A 94 13.25 -3.83 8.25
CA TRP A 94 13.56 -2.48 7.78
C TRP A 94 13.24 -1.41 8.82
N ALA A 95 14.05 -0.38 8.93
CA ALA A 95 13.81 0.76 9.80
C ALA A 95 14.14 2.07 9.07
N TYR A 96 13.71 3.19 9.66
CA TYR A 96 14.23 4.50 9.29
C TYR A 96 15.69 4.63 9.71
N GLU A 97 16.49 5.27 8.86
CA GLU A 97 17.80 5.78 9.25
C GLU A 97 17.63 6.87 10.31
N ASP A 98 18.47 6.84 11.34
CA ASP A 98 18.34 7.75 12.49
C ASP A 98 18.35 9.22 12.02
N GLY A 99 17.29 9.97 12.34
CA GLY A 99 17.14 11.38 11.96
C GLY A 99 16.55 11.65 10.57
N ASN A 100 16.27 10.63 9.77
CA ASN A 100 15.68 10.81 8.44
C ASN A 100 14.15 10.69 8.41
N LYS A 101 13.50 10.39 9.55
CA LYS A 101 12.04 10.31 9.63
C LYS A 101 11.38 11.63 9.19
N ASP A 102 11.98 12.75 9.56
CA ASP A 102 11.47 14.10 9.24
C ASP A 102 11.78 14.54 7.79
N ILE A 103 12.64 13.81 7.06
CA ILE A 103 12.99 14.16 5.66
C ILE A 103 11.85 13.82 4.72
N LEU A 104 11.15 12.73 5.01
CA LEU A 104 9.94 12.35 4.31
C LEU A 104 8.74 12.91 5.03
N ASP A 105 8.77 14.20 5.39
CA ASP A 105 7.62 14.89 5.97
C ASP A 105 6.45 14.67 5.01
N VAL A 106 5.63 13.69 5.38
CA VAL A 106 4.55 13.19 4.56
C VAL A 106 3.59 14.35 4.47
N GLU A 107 3.57 15.02 3.32
CA GLU A 107 2.84 16.27 3.12
C GLU A 107 1.45 16.13 3.76
N GLU A 108 1.01 17.12 4.53
CA GLU A 108 -0.26 17.03 5.28
C GLU A 108 -1.44 16.64 4.37
N GLU A 109 -1.39 17.08 3.11
CA GLU A 109 -2.31 16.69 2.02
C GLU A 109 -2.28 15.18 1.73
N PHE A 110 -1.09 14.56 1.68
CA PHE A 110 -0.94 13.12 1.53
C PHE A 110 -1.53 12.34 2.70
N ARG A 111 -1.31 12.80 3.95
CA ARG A 111 -1.91 12.14 5.12
C ARG A 111 -3.43 12.17 5.06
N LYS A 112 -3.98 13.33 4.70
CA LYS A 112 -5.42 13.49 4.50
C LYS A 112 -5.95 12.55 3.42
N ASP A 113 -5.27 12.45 2.29
CA ASP A 113 -5.65 11.54 1.20
C ASP A 113 -5.61 10.06 1.65
N ILE A 114 -4.62 9.66 2.46
CA ILE A 114 -4.57 8.32 3.08
C ILE A 114 -5.77 8.10 4.00
N ASP A 115 -6.08 9.06 4.87
CA ASP A 115 -7.17 8.92 5.83
C ASP A 115 -8.53 8.81 5.13
N GLU A 116 -8.76 9.60 4.08
CA GLU A 116 -9.95 9.49 3.22
C GLU A 116 -10.03 8.12 2.54
N LEU A 117 -8.90 7.58 2.06
CA LEU A 117 -8.84 6.24 1.47
C LEU A 117 -9.10 5.13 2.49
N LYS A 118 -8.54 5.23 3.71
CA LYS A 118 -8.80 4.27 4.79
C LYS A 118 -10.28 4.21 5.11
N GLN A 119 -10.93 5.36 5.30
CA GLN A 119 -12.38 5.44 5.55
C GLN A 119 -13.19 4.84 4.40
N TYR A 120 -12.78 5.09 3.15
CA TYR A 120 -13.44 4.50 1.98
C TYR A 120 -13.31 2.97 1.97
N VAL A 121 -12.11 2.44 2.20
CA VAL A 121 -11.86 0.98 2.23
C VAL A 121 -12.63 0.31 3.37
N GLU A 122 -12.62 0.89 4.57
CA GLU A 122 -13.43 0.42 5.71
C GLU A 122 -14.92 0.37 5.36
N HIS A 123 -15.45 1.44 4.74
CA HIS A 123 -16.84 1.48 4.31
C HIS A 123 -17.17 0.40 3.25
N GLN A 124 -16.27 0.13 2.31
CA GLN A 124 -16.47 -0.94 1.31
C GLN A 124 -16.47 -2.34 1.95
N VAL A 125 -15.62 -2.58 2.95
CA VAL A 125 -15.61 -3.84 3.72
C VAL A 125 -16.93 -4.00 4.47
N GLU A 126 -17.41 -2.96 5.16
CA GLU A 126 -18.70 -2.98 5.87
C GLU A 126 -19.87 -3.27 4.92
N MET A 127 -19.91 -2.63 3.75
CA MET A 127 -20.95 -2.85 2.75
C MET A 127 -20.91 -4.27 2.16
N THR A 128 -19.71 -4.81 1.95
CA THR A 128 -19.53 -6.20 1.47
C THR A 128 -19.99 -7.21 2.51
N ASP A 129 -19.66 -6.99 3.78
CA ASP A 129 -20.13 -7.82 4.90
C ASP A 129 -21.64 -7.74 5.07
N LEU A 130 -22.22 -6.54 4.99
CA LEU A 130 -23.66 -6.33 5.04
C LEU A 130 -24.37 -7.07 3.91
N ALA A 131 -23.86 -6.96 2.67
CA ALA A 131 -24.39 -7.69 1.53
C ALA A 131 -24.32 -9.19 1.76
N GLY A 132 -23.18 -9.72 2.23
CA GLY A 132 -23.01 -11.13 2.59
C GLY A 132 -24.04 -11.61 3.62
N ARG A 133 -24.31 -10.81 4.66
CA ARG A 133 -25.35 -11.11 5.66
C ARG A 133 -26.75 -11.08 5.06
N MET A 134 -27.07 -10.09 4.23
CA MET A 134 -28.36 -10.02 3.53
C MET A 134 -28.60 -11.24 2.64
N TYR A 135 -27.60 -11.68 1.88
CA TYR A 135 -27.69 -12.90 1.08
C TYR A 135 -27.91 -14.15 1.94
N SER A 136 -27.21 -14.28 3.08
CA SER A 136 -27.40 -15.43 3.99
C SER A 136 -28.79 -15.50 4.64
N MET A 137 -29.38 -14.33 4.96
CA MET A 137 -30.76 -14.25 5.47
C MET A 137 -31.80 -14.55 4.38
N SER A 138 -31.48 -14.23 3.12
CA SER A 138 -32.36 -14.49 1.98
C SER A 138 -32.37 -15.97 1.58
N SER A 139 -31.29 -16.71 1.84
CA SER A 139 -31.18 -18.15 1.52
C SER A 139 -31.78 -19.08 2.58
N THR A 140 -32.37 -18.54 3.64
CA THR A 140 -32.98 -19.31 4.75
C THR A 140 -34.51 -19.13 4.88
N GLY A 141 -35.17 -18.53 3.89
CA GLY A 141 -36.64 -18.47 3.75
C GLY A 141 -37.15 -19.25 2.55
#